data_AF-A0A843RU29-F1
#
_entry.id   AF-A0A843RU29-F1
#
_cell.length_a   1.000
_cell.length_b   1.000
_cell.length_c   1.000
_cell.angle_alpha   90.00
_cell.angle_beta   90.00
_cell.angle_gamma   90.00
#
_symmetry.space_group_name_H-M   'P 1'
#
loop_
_entity.id
_entity.type
_entity.pdbx_description
1 polymer ?
#
loop_
_entity_poly.entity_id
_entity_poly.type
_entity_poly.pdbx_seq_one_letter_code
_entity_poly.pdbx_strand_id
1 'polypeptide(L)'
;GRPPVVVDGPDEIRRKIRELVRAGADVIKVATSGGIMSAGAGPLIPHFRDDEVAMMVTEAAAAGLHVMAHANGAGAQTAVRNGVRSIEHGSYLDDETLEMMVERGTWLVPTLSAPAGIRESIEAGGNFPDHVVAKITELTETAVEGVHKAVRSGVKVAMGTDAPLYPHGKNLRELELLV
;
A
#
# COMPACT_ATOMS: atom_id res chain seq x y z
N GLY A 1 14.15 2.16 -17.67
CA GLY A 1 13.19 3.25 -17.94
C GLY A 1 11.93 3.05 -17.09
N ARG A 2 10.99 4.01 -17.08
CA ARG A 2 9.70 3.91 -16.34
C ARG A 2 8.56 3.65 -17.36
N PRO A 3 8.23 2.39 -17.68
CA PRO A 3 7.19 2.08 -18.66
C PRO A 3 5.80 2.52 -18.15
N PRO A 4 4.79 2.72 -19.03
CA PRO A 4 3.40 2.87 -18.60
C PRO A 4 2.93 1.59 -17.90
N VAL A 5 2.17 1.73 -16.80
CA VAL A 5 1.88 0.63 -15.85
C VAL A 5 0.38 0.37 -15.61
N VAL A 6 -0.49 0.91 -16.45
CA VAL A 6 -1.91 0.52 -16.45
C VAL A 6 -2.05 -0.75 -17.28
N VAL A 7 -2.73 -1.75 -16.73
CA VAL A 7 -2.96 -3.07 -17.33
C VAL A 7 -4.34 -3.56 -16.96
N ASP A 8 -5.01 -4.22 -17.89
CA ASP A 8 -6.34 -4.81 -17.69
C ASP A 8 -6.31 -6.31 -18.04
N GLY A 9 -6.49 -7.16 -17.03
CA GLY A 9 -6.56 -8.61 -17.17
C GLY A 9 -5.22 -9.37 -17.15
N PRO A 10 -5.27 -10.71 -16.95
CA PRO A 10 -4.08 -11.53 -16.65
C PRO A 10 -2.99 -11.54 -17.72
N ASP A 11 -3.35 -11.50 -19.01
CA ASP A 11 -2.36 -11.55 -20.09
C ASP A 11 -1.54 -10.25 -20.19
N GLU A 12 -2.18 -9.09 -19.97
CA GLU A 12 -1.50 -7.81 -19.93
C GLU A 12 -0.59 -7.71 -18.70
N ILE A 13 -1.09 -8.14 -17.55
CA ILE A 13 -0.32 -8.25 -16.30
C ILE A 13 0.95 -9.07 -16.52
N ARG A 14 0.82 -10.26 -17.12
CA ARG A 14 1.96 -11.14 -17.41
C ARG A 14 2.99 -10.45 -18.30
N ARG A 15 2.55 -9.83 -19.40
CA ARG A 15 3.46 -9.10 -20.30
C ARG A 15 4.17 -7.97 -19.57
N LYS A 16 3.46 -7.22 -18.73
CA LYS A 16 4.00 -6.08 -17.98
C LYS A 16 5.00 -6.51 -16.92
N ILE A 17 4.74 -7.57 -16.16
CA ILE A 17 5.69 -8.07 -15.17
C ILE A 17 6.98 -8.51 -15.83
N ARG A 18 6.91 -9.24 -16.95
CA ARG A 18 8.11 -9.62 -17.71
C ARG A 18 8.89 -8.41 -18.23
N GLU A 19 8.20 -7.34 -18.61
CA GLU A 19 8.84 -6.09 -18.99
C GLU A 19 9.57 -5.43 -17.82
N LEU A 20 8.94 -5.35 -16.64
CA LEU A 20 9.55 -4.82 -15.42
C LEU A 20 10.75 -5.65 -14.97
N VAL A 21 10.66 -6.99 -15.03
CA VAL A 21 11.77 -7.91 -14.73
C VAL A 21 12.93 -7.65 -15.68
N ARG A 22 12.70 -7.57 -17.00
CA ARG A 22 13.75 -7.25 -17.99
C ARG A 22 14.34 -5.84 -17.79
N ALA A 23 13.57 -4.93 -17.21
CA ALA A 23 14.03 -3.59 -16.86
C ALA A 23 14.83 -3.55 -15.54
N GLY A 24 15.00 -4.69 -14.85
CA GLY A 24 15.82 -4.82 -13.65
C GLY A 24 15.07 -4.55 -12.35
N ALA A 25 13.76 -4.79 -12.29
CA ALA A 25 13.00 -4.67 -11.05
C ALA A 25 13.38 -5.79 -10.04
N ASP A 26 13.58 -5.41 -8.77
CA ASP A 26 13.79 -6.36 -7.65
C ASP A 26 12.48 -6.73 -6.93
N VAL A 27 11.42 -5.95 -7.15
CA VAL A 27 10.11 -6.11 -6.54
C VAL A 27 9.05 -5.50 -7.46
N ILE A 28 7.86 -6.10 -7.48
CA ILE A 28 6.71 -5.58 -8.20
C ILE A 28 5.80 -4.84 -7.21
N LYS A 29 5.38 -3.61 -7.55
CA LYS A 29 4.38 -2.85 -6.77
C LYS A 29 3.08 -2.75 -7.56
N VAL A 30 1.96 -3.04 -6.90
CA VAL A 30 0.60 -2.88 -7.44
C VAL A 30 -0.23 -1.95 -6.56
N ALA A 31 -1.20 -1.24 -7.14
CA ALA A 31 -2.25 -0.54 -6.39
C ALA A 31 -3.56 -1.31 -6.49
N THR A 32 -3.87 -2.14 -5.49
CA THR A 32 -5.08 -2.97 -5.46
C THR A 32 -6.31 -2.24 -4.94
N SER A 33 -6.13 -1.02 -4.43
CA SER A 33 -7.22 -0.08 -4.12
C SER A 33 -6.92 1.32 -4.66
N GLY A 34 -7.93 2.18 -4.60
CA GLY A 34 -7.74 3.63 -4.69
C GLY A 34 -6.82 4.16 -3.59
N GLY A 35 -6.32 5.39 -3.79
CA GLY A 35 -5.46 6.09 -2.84
C GLY A 35 -6.05 7.45 -2.50
N ILE A 36 -5.59 8.06 -1.42
CA ILE A 36 -6.18 9.33 -0.93
C ILE A 36 -5.76 10.53 -1.76
N MET A 37 -4.58 10.44 -2.39
CA MET A 37 -4.12 11.43 -3.37
C MET A 37 -4.74 11.25 -4.76
N SER A 38 -5.48 10.16 -4.99
CA SER A 38 -6.09 9.88 -6.29
C SER A 38 -7.39 10.67 -6.44
N ALA A 39 -7.52 11.43 -7.52
CA ALA A 39 -8.75 12.15 -7.84
C ALA A 39 -9.93 11.23 -8.22
N GLY A 40 -9.66 9.94 -8.45
CA GLY A 40 -10.64 8.93 -8.87
C GLY A 40 -11.22 8.12 -7.71
N ALA A 41 -11.04 6.81 -7.76
CA ALA A 41 -11.61 5.88 -6.79
C ALA A 41 -11.01 6.09 -5.38
N GLY A 42 -11.89 6.15 -4.37
CA GLY A 42 -11.48 6.32 -2.97
C GLY A 42 -10.74 5.10 -2.40
N PRO A 43 -10.14 5.22 -1.20
CA PRO A 43 -9.28 4.17 -0.63
C PRO A 43 -9.97 2.82 -0.46
N LEU A 44 -11.28 2.79 -0.28
CA LEU A 44 -12.03 1.55 -0.07
C LEU A 44 -12.45 0.85 -1.37
N ILE A 45 -12.19 1.44 -2.54
CA ILE A 45 -12.59 0.87 -3.83
C ILE A 45 -11.48 -0.06 -4.34
N PRO A 46 -11.76 -1.37 -4.50
CA PRO A 46 -10.78 -2.33 -5.03
C PRO A 46 -10.63 -2.19 -6.56
N HIS A 47 -9.40 -2.29 -7.06
CA HIS A 47 -9.08 -2.17 -8.49
C HIS A 47 -8.94 -3.51 -9.21
N PHE A 48 -8.39 -4.53 -8.55
CA PHE A 48 -8.10 -5.83 -9.19
C PHE A 48 -8.97 -6.94 -8.59
N ARG A 49 -9.21 -7.98 -9.39
CA ARG A 49 -9.84 -9.25 -8.96
C ARG A 49 -8.78 -10.26 -8.49
N ASP A 50 -9.23 -11.37 -7.90
CA ASP A 50 -8.32 -12.40 -7.37
C ASP A 50 -7.44 -13.03 -8.45
N ASP A 51 -7.97 -13.32 -9.64
CA ASP A 51 -7.22 -13.89 -10.76
C ASP A 51 -6.11 -12.96 -11.26
N GLU A 52 -6.36 -11.66 -11.27
CA GLU A 52 -5.39 -10.65 -11.65
C GLU A 52 -4.23 -10.55 -10.64
N VAL A 53 -4.53 -10.47 -9.34
CA VAL A 53 -3.49 -10.42 -8.31
C VAL A 53 -2.74 -11.75 -8.22
N ALA A 54 -3.43 -12.88 -8.34
CA ALA A 54 -2.79 -14.20 -8.40
C ALA A 54 -1.84 -14.31 -9.59
N MET A 55 -2.22 -13.77 -10.75
CA MET A 55 -1.33 -13.71 -11.90
C MET A 55 -0.10 -12.85 -11.61
N MET A 56 -0.27 -11.71 -10.93
CA MET A 56 0.86 -10.87 -10.56
C MET A 56 1.86 -11.60 -9.67
N VAL A 57 1.36 -12.26 -8.62
CA VAL A 57 2.18 -12.99 -7.66
C VAL A 57 2.87 -14.18 -8.33
N THR A 58 2.15 -14.94 -9.16
CA THR A 58 2.70 -16.10 -9.88
C THR A 58 3.81 -15.69 -10.85
N GLU A 59 3.62 -14.65 -11.66
CA GLU A 59 4.62 -14.23 -12.63
C GLU A 59 5.84 -13.58 -11.97
N ALA A 60 5.64 -12.79 -10.90
CA ALA A 60 6.75 -12.25 -10.12
C ALA A 60 7.59 -13.36 -9.46
N ALA A 61 6.92 -14.37 -8.88
CA ALA A 61 7.58 -15.51 -8.26
C ALA A 61 8.41 -16.34 -9.25
N ALA A 62 7.96 -16.48 -10.51
CA ALA A 62 8.73 -17.15 -11.56
C ALA A 62 10.07 -16.46 -11.87
N ALA A 63 10.18 -15.17 -11.58
CA ALA A 63 11.42 -14.39 -11.67
C ALA A 63 12.18 -14.29 -10.33
N GLY A 64 11.73 -14.99 -9.28
CA GLY A 64 12.30 -14.91 -7.93
C GLY A 64 11.97 -13.61 -7.19
N LEU A 65 10.97 -12.86 -7.65
CA LEU A 65 10.57 -11.58 -7.07
C LEU A 65 9.33 -11.70 -6.18
N HIS A 66 9.06 -10.64 -5.43
CA HIS A 66 7.85 -10.51 -4.62
C HIS A 66 6.96 -9.37 -5.11
N VAL A 67 5.70 -9.39 -4.68
CA VAL A 67 4.72 -8.34 -4.94
C VAL A 67 4.41 -7.61 -3.63
N MET A 68 4.45 -6.28 -3.65
CA MET A 68 3.90 -5.40 -2.61
C MET A 68 2.67 -4.67 -3.12
N ALA A 69 1.69 -4.40 -2.26
CA ALA A 69 0.45 -3.77 -2.67
C ALA A 69 0.15 -2.49 -1.88
N HIS A 70 -0.02 -1.37 -2.58
CA HIS A 70 -0.81 -0.26 -2.07
C HIS A 70 -2.25 -0.75 -1.95
N ALA A 71 -2.74 -0.86 -0.72
CA ALA A 71 -4.04 -1.47 -0.49
C ALA A 71 -4.71 -0.99 0.80
N ASN A 72 -6.03 -0.86 0.74
CA ASN A 72 -6.91 -0.61 1.86
C ASN A 72 -8.19 -1.45 1.69
N GLY A 73 -8.92 -1.71 2.78
CA GLY A 73 -10.23 -2.38 2.76
C GLY A 73 -10.25 -3.66 1.92
N ALA A 74 -11.27 -3.79 1.07
CA ALA A 74 -11.44 -4.96 0.19
C ALA A 74 -10.26 -5.21 -0.76
N GLY A 75 -9.55 -4.15 -1.19
CA GLY A 75 -8.36 -4.29 -2.02
C GLY A 75 -7.19 -4.94 -1.28
N ALA A 76 -7.10 -4.73 0.04
CA ALA A 76 -6.12 -5.41 0.89
C ALA A 76 -6.49 -6.88 1.10
N GLN A 77 -7.77 -7.19 1.34
CA GLN A 77 -8.25 -8.58 1.44
C GLN A 77 -7.89 -9.39 0.19
N THR A 78 -8.19 -8.87 -1.01
CA THR A 78 -7.83 -9.51 -2.28
C THR A 78 -6.31 -9.66 -2.40
N ALA A 79 -5.52 -8.65 -2.03
CA ALA A 79 -4.07 -8.72 -2.10
C ALA A 79 -3.49 -9.82 -1.19
N VAL A 80 -3.89 -9.82 0.08
CA VAL A 80 -3.44 -10.79 1.09
C VAL A 80 -3.84 -12.21 0.69
N ARG A 81 -5.10 -12.42 0.28
CA ARG A 81 -5.61 -13.73 -0.16
C ARG A 81 -4.80 -14.34 -1.31
N ASN A 82 -4.25 -13.50 -2.18
CA ASN A 82 -3.48 -13.94 -3.35
C ASN A 82 -1.96 -13.93 -3.12
N GLY A 83 -1.49 -13.67 -1.90
CA GLY A 83 -0.11 -13.94 -1.49
C GLY A 83 0.87 -12.80 -1.75
N VAL A 84 0.42 -11.55 -1.72
CA VAL A 84 1.37 -10.41 -1.69
C VAL A 84 2.24 -10.47 -0.43
N ARG A 85 3.48 -9.99 -0.55
CA ARG A 85 4.47 -10.01 0.54
C ARG A 85 4.20 -8.92 1.57
N SER A 86 3.77 -7.74 1.13
CA SER A 86 3.46 -6.63 2.01
C SER A 86 2.24 -5.85 1.54
N ILE A 87 1.54 -5.28 2.51
CA ILE A 87 0.53 -4.24 2.35
C ILE A 87 1.16 -2.91 2.73
N GLU A 88 1.17 -1.99 1.80
CA GLU A 88 1.57 -0.60 1.99
C GLU A 88 0.34 0.21 2.44
N HIS A 89 0.55 1.10 3.41
CA HIS A 89 -0.46 1.92 4.08
C HIS A 89 -1.38 1.11 5.00
N GLY A 90 -2.30 0.31 4.43
CA GLY A 90 -3.21 -0.53 5.22
C GLY A 90 -4.02 0.23 6.27
N SER A 91 -4.47 1.46 5.97
CA SER A 91 -5.18 2.30 6.94
C SER A 91 -6.51 1.69 7.36
N TYR A 92 -7.19 0.98 6.45
CA TYR A 92 -8.54 0.45 6.66
C TYR A 92 -8.58 -1.09 6.69
N LEU A 93 -7.70 -1.72 7.48
CA LEU A 93 -7.68 -3.19 7.64
C LEU A 93 -8.66 -3.64 8.74
N ASP A 94 -9.56 -4.56 8.41
CA ASP A 94 -10.47 -5.20 9.36
C ASP A 94 -9.85 -6.45 10.01
N ASP A 95 -10.53 -7.01 11.01
CA ASP A 95 -10.03 -8.18 11.77
C ASP A 95 -9.78 -9.40 10.89
N GLU A 96 -10.66 -9.66 9.92
CA GLU A 96 -10.51 -10.76 8.96
C GLU A 96 -9.24 -10.59 8.12
N THR A 97 -8.97 -9.37 7.65
CA THR A 97 -7.75 -9.08 6.89
C THR A 97 -6.51 -9.29 7.75
N LEU A 98 -6.52 -8.84 9.00
CA LEU A 98 -5.40 -9.00 9.92
C LEU A 98 -5.12 -10.48 10.23
N GLU A 99 -6.16 -11.28 10.44
CA GLU A 99 -6.04 -12.73 10.63
C GLU A 99 -5.40 -13.41 9.39
N MET A 100 -5.88 -13.07 8.19
CA MET A 100 -5.27 -13.57 6.95
C MET A 100 -3.81 -13.14 6.79
N MET A 101 -3.45 -11.90 7.19
CA MET A 101 -2.06 -11.43 7.14
C MET A 101 -1.15 -12.25 8.06
N VAL A 102 -1.63 -12.61 9.24
CA VAL A 102 -0.91 -13.49 10.18
C VAL A 102 -0.72 -14.87 9.56
N GLU A 103 -1.80 -15.50 9.09
CA GLU A 103 -1.77 -16.85 8.50
C GLU A 103 -0.79 -16.94 7.32
N ARG A 104 -0.77 -15.92 6.46
CA ARG A 104 0.05 -15.87 5.25
C ARG A 104 1.43 -15.27 5.47
N GLY A 105 1.67 -14.73 6.66
CA GLY A 105 2.91 -14.03 6.99
C GLY A 105 3.14 -12.77 6.16
N THR A 106 2.08 -12.12 5.67
CA THR A 106 2.12 -10.84 4.96
C THR A 106 2.49 -9.71 5.92
N TRP A 107 3.38 -8.83 5.49
CA TRP A 107 3.84 -7.70 6.29
C TRP A 107 2.95 -6.48 6.12
N LEU A 108 2.85 -5.65 7.16
CA LEU A 108 2.32 -4.29 7.07
C LEU A 108 3.48 -3.29 6.98
N VAL A 109 3.41 -2.36 6.02
CA VAL A 109 4.28 -1.18 5.90
C VAL A 109 3.40 0.07 6.05
N PRO A 110 3.29 0.65 7.26
CA PRO A 110 2.24 1.62 7.57
C PRO A 110 2.37 2.98 6.89
N THR A 111 3.58 3.49 6.73
CA THR A 111 3.84 4.81 6.12
C THR A 111 3.17 5.98 6.85
N LEU A 112 3.11 5.94 8.18
CA LEU A 112 2.45 6.95 9.02
C LEU A 112 2.99 8.37 8.82
N SER A 113 4.26 8.49 8.41
CA SER A 113 4.91 9.76 8.09
C SER A 113 4.26 10.49 6.92
N ALA A 114 3.71 9.78 5.93
CA ALA A 114 3.07 10.38 4.77
C ALA A 114 1.80 11.18 5.13
N PRO A 115 0.77 10.60 5.77
CA PRO A 115 -0.41 11.36 6.17
C PRO A 115 -0.07 12.43 7.22
N ALA A 116 0.88 12.18 8.13
CA ALA A 116 1.36 13.19 9.07
C ALA A 116 1.98 14.40 8.35
N GLY A 117 2.85 14.17 7.35
CA GLY A 117 3.47 15.23 6.57
C GLY A 117 2.48 16.03 5.72
N ILE A 118 1.48 15.37 5.14
CA ILE A 118 0.41 16.07 4.43
C ILE A 118 -0.35 16.99 5.39
N ARG A 119 -0.72 16.50 6.58
CA ARG A 119 -1.40 17.32 7.61
C ARG A 119 -0.55 18.51 8.03
N GLU A 120 0.72 18.30 8.36
CA GLU A 120 1.66 19.37 8.72
C GLU A 120 1.78 20.41 7.59
N SER A 121 1.81 19.97 6.34
CA SER A 121 1.88 20.87 5.19
C SER A 121 0.59 21.68 5.02
N ILE A 122 -0.58 21.10 5.27
CA ILE A 122 -1.87 21.81 5.22
C ILE A 122 -1.93 22.88 6.33
N GLU A 123 -1.54 22.52 7.55
CA GLU A 123 -1.47 23.44 8.69
C GLU A 123 -0.50 24.61 8.45
N ALA A 124 0.58 24.37 7.70
CA ALA A 124 1.54 25.39 7.28
C ALA A 124 1.07 26.23 6.07
N GLY A 125 -0.16 26.05 5.58
CA GLY A 125 -0.72 26.82 4.46
C GLY A 125 -0.43 26.23 3.08
N GLY A 126 -0.06 24.95 3.00
CA GLY A 126 0.12 24.22 1.74
C GLY A 126 -1.19 24.05 0.98
N ASN A 127 -1.12 24.08 -0.35
CA ASN A 127 -2.28 23.95 -1.22
C ASN A 127 -2.52 22.47 -1.58
N PHE A 128 -3.62 21.90 -1.08
CA PHE A 128 -4.06 20.54 -1.38
C PHE A 128 -5.50 20.56 -1.90
N PRO A 129 -5.91 19.59 -2.72
CA PRO A 129 -7.30 19.44 -3.11
C PRO A 129 -8.24 19.31 -1.90
N ASP A 130 -9.44 19.90 -1.96
CA ASP A 130 -10.41 19.90 -0.86
C ASP A 130 -10.73 18.47 -0.34
N HIS A 131 -10.78 17.49 -1.24
CA HIS A 131 -11.05 16.10 -0.87
C HIS A 131 -9.93 15.46 -0.04
N VAL A 132 -8.69 15.95 -0.17
CA VAL A 132 -7.55 15.53 0.66
C VAL A 132 -7.65 16.22 2.03
N VAL A 133 -7.87 17.53 2.04
CA VAL A 133 -8.00 18.34 3.27
C VAL A 133 -9.12 17.79 4.16
N ALA A 134 -10.26 17.44 3.57
CA ALA A 134 -11.41 16.92 4.30
C ALA A 134 -11.18 15.56 4.96
N LYS A 135 -10.22 14.75 4.48
CA LYS A 135 -10.02 13.36 4.90
C LYS A 135 -8.74 13.12 5.69
N ILE A 136 -7.81 14.07 5.69
CA ILE A 136 -6.45 13.82 6.21
C ILE A 136 -6.41 13.56 7.72
N THR A 137 -7.25 14.25 8.50
CA THR A 137 -7.30 14.07 9.95
C THR A 137 -7.80 12.69 10.32
N GLU A 138 -8.97 12.30 9.80
CA GLU A 138 -9.55 10.98 9.98
C GLU A 138 -8.60 9.87 9.54
N LEU A 139 -7.97 10.03 8.36
CA LEU A 139 -6.98 9.09 7.86
C LEU A 139 -5.82 8.91 8.84
N THR A 140 -5.27 10.00 9.37
CA THR A 140 -4.08 9.91 10.20
C THR A 140 -4.38 9.17 11.50
N GLU A 141 -5.52 9.46 12.13
CA GLU A 141 -5.98 8.76 13.33
C GLU A 141 -6.25 7.27 13.03
N THR A 142 -6.97 7.01 11.94
CA THR A 142 -7.30 5.65 11.48
C THR A 142 -6.04 4.83 11.18
N ALA A 143 -5.04 5.43 10.54
CA ALA A 143 -3.78 4.76 10.23
C ALA A 143 -3.00 4.37 11.48
N VAL A 144 -2.89 5.27 12.47
CA VAL A 144 -2.21 5.00 13.75
C VAL A 144 -2.93 3.88 14.50
N GLU A 145 -4.26 3.96 14.63
CA GLU A 145 -5.04 2.91 15.29
C GLU A 145 -4.92 1.56 14.56
N GLY A 146 -4.94 1.58 13.21
CA GLY A 146 -4.78 0.40 12.36
C GLY A 146 -3.44 -0.30 12.61
N VAL A 147 -2.34 0.44 12.75
CA VAL A 147 -1.04 -0.15 13.10
C VAL A 147 -1.05 -0.78 14.47
N HIS A 148 -1.56 -0.07 15.49
CA HIS A 148 -1.64 -0.63 16.84
C HIS A 148 -2.48 -1.91 16.87
N LYS A 149 -3.57 -1.95 16.11
CA LYS A 149 -4.40 -3.14 15.94
C LYS A 149 -3.62 -4.27 15.27
N ALA A 150 -2.92 -3.99 14.17
CA ALA A 150 -2.10 -4.97 13.47
C ALA A 150 -1.02 -5.59 14.35
N VAL A 151 -0.30 -4.78 15.14
CA VAL A 151 0.70 -5.24 16.10
C VAL A 151 0.07 -6.15 17.16
N ARG A 152 -1.06 -5.75 17.75
CA ARG A 152 -1.78 -6.56 18.75
C ARG A 152 -2.27 -7.90 18.18
N SER A 153 -2.67 -7.93 16.91
CA SER A 153 -3.10 -9.16 16.23
C SER A 153 -1.94 -10.08 15.84
N GLY A 154 -0.68 -9.65 15.99
CA GLY A 154 0.51 -10.45 15.64
C GLY A 154 0.98 -10.29 14.20
N VAL A 155 0.46 -9.30 13.46
CA VAL A 155 0.96 -8.97 12.12
C VAL A 155 2.38 -8.43 12.22
N LYS A 156 3.25 -8.89 11.32
CA LYS A 156 4.63 -8.38 11.21
C LYS A 156 4.59 -6.98 10.59
N VAL A 157 5.21 -6.02 11.27
CA VAL A 157 5.29 -4.63 10.79
C VAL A 157 6.73 -4.33 10.38
N ALA A 158 6.89 -3.72 9.20
CA ALA A 158 8.15 -3.16 8.73
C ALA A 158 8.04 -1.64 8.62
N MET A 159 9.14 -0.95 8.90
CA MET A 159 9.22 0.50 8.77
C MET A 159 9.28 0.90 7.29
N GLY A 160 8.46 1.87 6.90
CA GLY A 160 8.49 2.52 5.60
C GLY A 160 7.73 3.83 5.69
N THR A 161 8.10 4.86 4.91
CA THR A 161 7.65 6.24 5.16
C THR A 161 6.88 6.88 4.00
N ASP A 162 6.84 6.20 2.85
CA ASP A 162 6.35 6.74 1.57
C ASP A 162 7.00 8.07 1.14
N ALA A 163 8.30 8.23 1.41
CA ALA A 163 9.08 9.35 0.87
C ALA A 163 9.12 9.29 -0.68
N PRO A 164 8.98 10.42 -1.41
CA PRO A 164 9.15 11.80 -0.93
C PRO A 164 7.87 12.49 -0.46
N LEU A 165 6.73 11.79 -0.32
CA LEU A 165 5.52 12.43 0.21
C LEU A 165 5.77 12.97 1.62
N TYR A 166 6.57 12.23 2.40
CA TYR A 166 7.34 12.79 3.51
C TYR A 166 8.79 13.07 3.07
N PRO A 167 9.42 14.19 3.48
CA PRO A 167 10.75 14.56 2.99
C PRO A 167 11.83 13.50 3.22
N HIS A 168 12.65 13.24 2.20
CA HIS A 168 13.87 12.43 2.35
C HIS A 168 14.76 12.98 3.47
N GLY A 169 15.37 12.09 4.25
CA GLY A 169 16.26 12.44 5.36
C GLY A 169 15.54 12.64 6.70
N LYS A 170 14.20 12.67 6.71
CA LYS A 170 13.39 12.71 7.94
C LYS A 170 12.79 11.35 8.33
N ASN A 171 13.30 10.27 7.74
CA ASN A 171 12.70 8.93 7.80
C ASN A 171 12.52 8.37 9.23
N LEU A 172 13.38 8.77 10.19
CA LEU A 172 13.29 8.30 11.58
C LEU A 172 11.98 8.72 12.27
N ARG A 173 11.29 9.74 11.77
CA ARG A 173 9.97 10.15 12.27
C ARG A 173 8.96 9.00 12.25
N GLU A 174 9.06 8.08 11.29
CA GLU A 174 8.20 6.90 11.23
C GLU A 174 8.29 6.07 12.51
N LEU A 175 9.50 5.88 13.06
CA LEU A 175 9.68 5.11 14.29
C LEU A 175 9.03 5.79 15.50
N GLU A 176 9.04 7.12 15.55
CA GLU A 176 8.36 7.89 16.60
C GLU A 176 6.83 7.78 16.50
N LEU A 177 6.30 7.57 15.29
CA LEU A 177 4.87 7.39 15.05
C LEU A 177 4.40 5.94 15.29
N LEU A 178 5.32 4.98 15.41
CA LEU A 178 5.05 3.56 15.66
C LEU A 178 5.01 3.19 17.15
N VAL A 179 5.35 4.10 18.07
CA VAL A 179 5.48 3.86 19.52
C VAL A 179 4.42 4.57 20.35
#